data_AF-A0A3N6P5L2-F1
#
_entry.id   AF-A0A3N6P5L2-F1
#
_cell.length_a   1.000
_cell.length_b   1.000
_cell.length_c   1.000
_cell.angle_alpha   90.00
_cell.angle_beta   90.00
_cell.angle_gamma   90.00
#
_symmetry.space_group_name_H-M   'P 1'
#
loop_
_entity.id
_entity.type
_entity.pdbx_description
1 polymer ?
#
loop_
_entity_poly.entity_id
_entity_poly.type
_entity_poly.pdbx_seq_one_letter_code
_entity_poly.pdbx_strand_id
1 'polypeptide(L)'
;MNHKKFYLLVDTNILCSYLVSKWIEAFGDLPNFQGVIVKEKVQPESLLKARNAFHAQYSGQKHLTDEIYQALTDLYPNIEPTEQAMIERDGIAPYSSTGYSQTIFLGDNLNGVYAKEWLIEASKDSAPLIFVCVTQILKPWWIEMTQSQLFNCHSAILPYGRGMYSVENIAILQDVNKFREVVGVTIHYIDQGVDTGLIIKSQRIIDPFQFDSIWALKAYSYLFEFDLYLTTPRT
;
A
#
# COMPACT_ATOMS: atom_id res chain seq x y z
N MET A 1 -28.58 2.84 6.38
CA MET A 1 -27.42 2.90 7.30
C MET A 1 -26.45 3.89 6.67
N ASN A 2 -25.98 4.90 7.40
CA ASN A 2 -25.03 5.86 6.83
C ASN A 2 -23.68 5.14 6.74
N HIS A 3 -23.27 4.72 5.55
CA HIS A 3 -21.99 4.05 5.37
C HIS A 3 -20.87 5.06 5.64
N LYS A 4 -19.97 4.75 6.59
CA LYS A 4 -18.84 5.63 6.92
C LYS A 4 -18.00 5.89 5.68
N LYS A 5 -17.59 7.16 5.50
CA LYS A 5 -16.64 7.58 4.47
C LYS A 5 -15.32 6.84 4.68
N PHE A 6 -14.73 6.34 3.61
CA PHE A 6 -13.42 5.70 3.67
C PHE A 6 -12.50 6.08 2.53
N TYR A 7 -11.20 6.02 2.82
CA TYR A 7 -10.12 6.43 1.95
C TYR A 7 -9.01 5.37 1.95
N LEU A 8 -8.31 5.26 0.83
CA LEU A 8 -7.05 4.52 0.73
C LEU A 8 -5.90 5.54 0.73
N LEU A 9 -4.94 5.44 1.65
CA LEU A 9 -3.77 6.30 1.75
C LEU A 9 -2.50 5.51 1.37
N VAL A 10 -1.82 5.92 0.30
CA VAL A 10 -0.68 5.21 -0.29
C VAL A 10 0.52 6.11 -0.59
N ASP A 11 1.70 5.51 -0.70
CA ASP A 11 2.86 6.15 -1.33
C ASP A 11 2.70 6.14 -2.87
N THR A 12 3.35 7.08 -3.56
CA THR A 12 3.35 7.10 -5.03
C THR A 12 4.52 6.31 -5.61
N ASN A 13 4.39 4.97 -5.60
CA ASN A 13 5.36 4.05 -6.23
C ASN A 13 4.66 2.94 -7.01
N ILE A 14 5.44 2.08 -7.69
CA ILE A 14 4.88 1.02 -8.52
C ILE A 14 4.25 -0.08 -7.67
N LEU A 15 4.79 -0.38 -6.48
CA LEU A 15 4.16 -1.31 -5.53
C LEU A 15 2.73 -0.89 -5.18
N CYS A 16 2.51 0.38 -4.84
CA CYS A 16 1.19 0.89 -4.47
C CYS A 16 0.23 0.98 -5.66
N SER A 17 0.73 0.98 -6.89
CA SER A 17 -0.12 0.95 -8.09
C SER A 17 -0.96 -0.34 -8.18
N TYR A 18 -0.45 -1.47 -7.67
CA TYR A 18 -1.19 -2.72 -7.57
C TYR A 18 -2.33 -2.62 -6.54
N LEU A 19 -2.06 -2.07 -5.36
CA LEU A 19 -3.07 -1.87 -4.32
C LEU A 19 -4.16 -0.91 -4.81
N VAL A 20 -3.77 0.23 -5.38
CA VAL A 20 -4.71 1.22 -5.94
C VAL A 20 -5.58 0.58 -7.03
N SER A 21 -4.98 -0.19 -7.94
CA SER A 21 -5.73 -0.87 -9.01
C SER A 21 -6.80 -1.81 -8.45
N LYS A 22 -6.40 -2.70 -7.54
CA LYS A 22 -7.31 -3.62 -6.84
C LYS A 22 -8.40 -2.87 -6.07
N TRP A 23 -8.05 -1.75 -5.45
CA TRP A 23 -8.99 -0.95 -4.66
C TRP A 23 -10.04 -0.24 -5.51
N ILE A 24 -9.63 0.35 -6.64
CA ILE A 24 -10.53 0.98 -7.60
C ILE A 24 -11.50 -0.06 -8.16
N GLU A 25 -11.01 -1.22 -8.58
CA GLU A 25 -11.85 -2.30 -9.11
C GLU A 25 -12.85 -2.82 -8.06
N ALA A 26 -12.44 -2.88 -6.79
CA ALA A 26 -13.28 -3.42 -5.71
C ALA A 26 -14.28 -2.39 -5.15
N PHE A 27 -13.92 -1.11 -5.13
CA PHE A 27 -14.62 -0.08 -4.33
C PHE A 27 -14.88 1.24 -5.05
N GLY A 28 -14.37 1.43 -6.27
CA GLY A 28 -14.43 2.68 -7.01
C GLY A 28 -15.85 3.22 -7.26
N ASP A 29 -16.83 2.33 -7.32
CA ASP A 29 -18.25 2.67 -7.53
C ASP A 29 -19.05 2.78 -6.22
N LEU A 30 -18.43 2.52 -5.06
CA LEU A 30 -19.12 2.62 -3.78
C LEU A 30 -19.29 4.09 -3.36
N PRO A 31 -20.50 4.52 -2.99
CA PRO A 31 -20.77 5.94 -2.68
C PRO A 31 -20.05 6.43 -1.42
N ASN A 32 -19.61 5.52 -0.55
CA ASN A 32 -18.88 5.85 0.67
C ASN A 32 -17.36 5.74 0.52
N PHE A 33 -16.86 5.22 -0.62
CA PHE A 33 -15.45 5.40 -0.97
C PHE A 33 -15.26 6.83 -1.46
N GLN A 34 -14.33 7.57 -0.88
CA GLN A 34 -14.19 9.01 -1.12
C GLN A 34 -12.90 9.38 -1.86
N GLY A 35 -12.05 8.40 -2.16
CA GLY A 35 -10.83 8.64 -2.94
C GLY A 35 -9.60 7.91 -2.47
N VAL A 36 -8.55 8.07 -3.28
CA VAL A 36 -7.18 7.63 -2.98
C VAL A 36 -6.39 8.85 -2.55
N ILE A 37 -5.84 8.82 -1.35
CA ILE A 37 -4.94 9.82 -0.81
C ILE A 37 -3.50 9.40 -1.11
N VAL A 38 -2.68 10.32 -1.60
CA VAL A 38 -1.27 10.04 -1.94
C VAL A 38 -0.31 10.92 -1.13
N LYS A 39 0.78 10.31 -0.66
CA LYS A 39 1.94 11.00 -0.07
C LYS A 39 2.84 11.58 -1.16
N GLU A 40 2.32 12.58 -1.86
CA GLU A 40 3.04 13.29 -2.92
C GLU A 40 2.44 14.69 -3.06
N LYS A 41 3.27 15.67 -3.41
CA LYS A 41 2.75 16.96 -3.89
C LYS A 41 2.04 16.78 -5.23
N VAL A 42 1.09 17.65 -5.54
CA VAL A 42 0.49 17.70 -6.88
C VAL A 42 1.59 17.86 -7.93
N GLN A 43 1.63 16.92 -8.86
CA GLN A 43 2.62 16.89 -9.95
C GLN A 43 2.11 17.64 -11.19
N PRO A 44 3.01 18.04 -12.10
CA PRO A 44 2.60 18.57 -13.40
C PRO A 44 1.67 17.61 -14.15
N GLU A 45 0.66 18.15 -14.82
CA GLU A 45 -0.33 17.37 -15.57
C GLU A 45 0.33 16.44 -16.60
N SER A 46 1.45 16.86 -17.19
CA SER A 46 2.23 16.05 -18.12
C SER A 46 2.75 14.75 -17.49
N LEU A 47 3.25 14.80 -16.25
CA LEU A 47 3.74 13.61 -15.54
C LEU A 47 2.59 12.68 -15.16
N LEU A 48 1.47 13.24 -14.67
CA LEU A 48 0.28 12.45 -14.33
C LEU A 48 -0.29 11.73 -15.57
N LYS A 49 -0.38 12.43 -16.70
CA LYS A 49 -0.78 11.84 -17.98
C LYS A 49 0.20 10.77 -18.46
N ALA A 50 1.51 11.00 -18.31
CA ALA A 50 2.52 10.03 -18.71
C ALA A 50 2.45 8.74 -17.88
N ARG A 51 2.28 8.83 -16.55
CA ARG A 51 2.03 7.67 -15.67
C ARG A 51 0.78 6.91 -16.14
N ASN A 52 -0.34 7.61 -16.32
CA ASN A 52 -1.59 6.95 -16.75
C ASN A 52 -1.48 6.30 -18.12
N ALA A 53 -0.82 6.96 -19.09
CA ALA A 53 -0.60 6.41 -20.42
C ALA A 53 0.31 5.17 -20.39
N PHE A 54 1.38 5.20 -19.59
CA PHE A 54 2.28 4.05 -19.43
C PHE A 54 1.54 2.83 -18.89
N HIS A 55 0.78 2.99 -17.80
CA HIS A 55 0.01 1.91 -17.22
C HIS A 55 -1.07 1.38 -18.17
N ALA A 56 -1.79 2.27 -18.87
CA ALA A 56 -2.79 1.88 -19.85
C ALA A 56 -2.18 1.11 -21.05
N GLN A 57 -0.97 1.48 -21.48
CA GLN A 57 -0.29 0.85 -22.60
C GLN A 57 0.30 -0.51 -22.25
N TYR A 58 0.92 -0.64 -21.08
CA TYR A 58 1.71 -1.82 -20.70
C TYR A 58 1.05 -2.72 -19.67
N SER A 59 -0.21 -2.46 -19.31
CA SER A 59 -0.95 -3.26 -18.33
C SER A 59 -0.85 -4.77 -18.61
N GLY A 60 -0.50 -5.54 -17.57
CA GLY A 60 -0.34 -6.99 -17.64
C GLY A 60 0.96 -7.48 -18.30
N GLN A 61 1.79 -6.58 -18.83
CA GLN A 61 3.08 -6.97 -19.40
C GLN A 61 4.08 -7.32 -18.31
N LYS A 62 4.59 -8.57 -18.35
CA LYS A 62 5.50 -9.14 -17.35
C LYS A 62 6.98 -9.02 -17.71
N HIS A 63 7.29 -9.11 -19.00
CA HIS A 63 8.64 -9.03 -19.52
C HIS A 63 8.82 -7.69 -20.22
N LEU A 64 9.52 -6.78 -19.56
CA LEU A 64 9.80 -5.45 -20.07
C LEU A 64 11.09 -5.49 -20.90
N THR A 65 11.10 -4.87 -22.07
CA THR A 65 12.36 -4.59 -22.77
C THR A 65 13.12 -3.49 -22.03
N ASP A 66 14.40 -3.32 -22.33
CA ASP A 66 15.23 -2.26 -21.72
C ASP A 66 14.61 -0.87 -21.93
N GLU A 67 14.00 -0.62 -23.09
CA GLU A 67 13.31 0.65 -23.37
C GLU A 67 12.08 0.85 -22.49
N ILE A 68 11.27 -0.20 -22.29
CA ILE A 68 10.06 -0.12 -21.44
C ILE A 68 10.48 0.03 -19.96
N TYR A 69 11.51 -0.68 -19.55
CA TYR A 69 12.04 -0.59 -18.19
C TYR A 69 12.63 0.81 -17.90
N GLN A 70 13.32 1.41 -18.87
CA GLN A 70 13.80 2.79 -18.75
C GLN A 70 12.63 3.78 -18.65
N ALA A 71 11.61 3.63 -19.51
CA ALA A 71 10.42 4.47 -19.44
C ALA A 71 9.67 4.34 -18.10
N LEU A 72 9.63 3.14 -17.51
CA LEU A 72 9.10 2.94 -16.16
C LEU A 72 9.93 3.72 -15.11
N THR A 73 11.25 3.60 -15.17
CA THR A 73 12.18 4.22 -14.22
C THR A 73 12.14 5.75 -14.30
N ASP A 74 11.92 6.31 -15.49
CA ASP A 74 11.76 7.75 -15.68
C ASP A 74 10.49 8.30 -15.00
N LEU A 75 9.44 7.47 -14.87
CA LEU A 75 8.17 7.83 -14.22
C LEU A 75 8.15 7.56 -12.72
N TYR A 76 8.87 6.53 -12.29
CA TYR A 76 8.99 6.05 -10.93
C TYR A 76 10.46 5.79 -10.59
N PRO A 77 11.17 6.77 -10.01
CA PRO A 77 12.56 6.57 -9.66
C PRO A 77 12.71 5.52 -8.54
N ASN A 78 13.78 4.74 -8.60
CA ASN A 78 14.15 3.72 -7.60
C ASN A 78 13.27 2.47 -7.57
N ILE A 79 13.04 1.85 -8.74
CA ILE A 79 12.41 0.52 -8.80
C ILE A 79 13.28 -0.51 -8.06
N GLU A 80 12.75 -1.07 -6.98
CA GLU A 80 13.45 -2.08 -6.16
C GLU A 80 13.34 -3.49 -6.76
N PRO A 81 14.25 -4.43 -6.41
CA PRO A 81 14.16 -5.82 -6.87
C PRO A 81 12.83 -6.51 -6.54
N THR A 82 12.17 -6.10 -5.44
CA THR A 82 10.85 -6.63 -5.09
C THR A 82 9.79 -6.16 -6.09
N GLU A 83 9.85 -4.91 -6.53
CA GLU A 83 8.92 -4.35 -7.50
C GLU A 83 9.12 -4.96 -8.89
N GLN A 84 10.38 -5.23 -9.28
CA GLN A 84 10.70 -6.02 -10.47
C GLN A 84 10.04 -7.41 -10.40
N ALA A 85 10.21 -8.12 -9.27
CA ALA A 85 9.60 -9.43 -9.08
C ALA A 85 8.05 -9.37 -9.09
N MET A 86 7.43 -8.29 -8.63
CA MET A 86 5.97 -8.08 -8.77
C MET A 86 5.58 -7.95 -10.25
N ILE A 87 6.34 -7.18 -11.04
CA ILE A 87 6.09 -7.02 -12.47
C ILE A 87 6.27 -8.33 -13.22
N GLU A 88 7.34 -9.08 -12.97
CA GLU A 88 7.57 -10.39 -13.61
C GLU A 88 6.47 -11.39 -13.28
N ARG A 89 5.91 -11.31 -12.07
CA ARG A 89 4.87 -12.23 -11.59
C ARG A 89 3.48 -11.87 -12.11
N ASP A 90 3.07 -10.62 -12.01
CA ASP A 90 1.67 -10.18 -12.22
C ASP A 90 1.52 -9.12 -13.33
N GLY A 91 2.63 -8.59 -13.85
CA GLY A 91 2.66 -7.59 -14.91
C GLY A 91 2.42 -6.18 -14.38
N ILE A 92 2.63 -5.17 -15.23
CA ILE A 92 2.33 -3.77 -14.87
C ILE A 92 0.86 -3.62 -14.45
N ALA A 93 0.61 -3.01 -13.31
CA ALA A 93 -0.74 -2.76 -12.80
C ALA A 93 -1.56 -1.88 -13.78
N PRO A 94 -2.89 -2.06 -13.89
CA PRO A 94 -3.71 -1.32 -14.86
C PRO A 94 -3.80 0.19 -14.59
N TYR A 95 -3.66 0.61 -13.34
CA TYR A 95 -3.70 2.02 -12.96
C TYR A 95 -2.41 2.44 -12.25
N SER A 96 -1.99 3.69 -12.48
CA SER A 96 -0.98 4.32 -11.63
C SER A 96 -1.55 4.57 -10.23
N SER A 97 -0.68 4.80 -9.23
CA SER A 97 -1.12 5.17 -7.87
C SER A 97 -1.88 6.50 -7.81
N THR A 98 -1.80 7.34 -8.84
CA THR A 98 -2.53 8.60 -9.00
C THR A 98 -3.60 8.54 -10.09
N GLY A 99 -3.91 7.36 -10.62
CA GLY A 99 -4.77 7.16 -11.78
C GLY A 99 -6.27 7.28 -11.48
N TYR A 100 -6.67 7.31 -10.22
CA TYR A 100 -8.07 7.46 -9.83
C TYR A 100 -8.54 8.91 -9.99
N SER A 101 -9.76 9.11 -10.48
CA SER A 101 -10.32 10.45 -10.69
C SER A 101 -10.48 11.26 -9.40
N GLN A 102 -10.67 10.57 -8.26
CA GLN A 102 -10.78 11.18 -6.93
C GLN A 102 -9.46 11.00 -6.15
N THR A 103 -8.33 11.33 -6.77
CA THR A 103 -7.01 11.32 -6.11
C THR A 103 -6.80 12.62 -5.32
N ILE A 104 -6.33 12.51 -4.08
CA ILE A 104 -6.09 13.61 -3.13
C ILE A 104 -4.60 13.65 -2.78
N PHE A 105 -3.92 14.75 -3.09
CA PHE A 105 -2.49 14.92 -2.85
C PHE A 105 -2.24 15.64 -1.52
N LEU A 106 -1.65 14.96 -0.53
CA LEU A 106 -1.35 15.58 0.79
C LEU A 106 0.07 16.14 0.92
N GLY A 107 0.90 16.01 -0.12
CA GLY A 107 2.30 16.39 -0.08
C GLY A 107 3.20 15.30 0.50
N ASP A 108 4.51 15.56 0.46
CA ASP A 108 5.54 14.59 0.85
C ASP A 108 5.62 14.36 2.37
N ASN A 109 4.91 15.16 3.16
CA ASN A 109 4.88 15.09 4.61
C ASN A 109 3.43 15.01 5.12
N LEU A 110 2.97 13.79 5.39
CA LEU A 110 1.61 13.53 5.93
C LEU A 110 1.41 14.09 7.35
N ASN A 111 2.48 14.56 8.01
CA ASN A 111 2.44 15.15 9.34
C ASN A 111 2.48 16.69 9.30
N GLY A 112 2.35 17.28 8.10
CA GLY A 112 2.31 18.71 7.85
C GLY A 112 0.95 19.35 8.11
N VAL A 113 0.92 20.69 8.08
CA VAL A 113 -0.28 21.49 8.36
C VAL A 113 -1.40 21.20 7.36
N TYR A 114 -1.06 21.14 6.06
CA TYR A 114 -2.04 20.85 5.01
C TYR A 114 -2.76 19.51 5.21
N ALA A 115 -2.02 18.43 5.47
CA ALA A 115 -2.59 17.11 5.74
C ALA A 115 -3.50 17.12 6.98
N LYS A 116 -3.12 17.85 8.03
CA LYS A 116 -3.92 18.02 9.25
C LYS A 116 -5.22 18.78 8.97
N GLU A 117 -5.15 19.89 8.25
CA GLU A 117 -6.33 20.69 7.87
C GLU A 117 -7.28 19.89 6.98
N TRP A 118 -6.74 19.14 6.03
CA TRP A 118 -7.52 18.23 5.20
C TRP A 118 -8.25 17.18 6.05
N LEU A 119 -7.57 16.55 7.02
CA LEU A 119 -8.21 15.54 7.87
C LEU A 119 -9.29 16.14 8.78
N ILE A 120 -9.10 17.36 9.27
CA ILE A 120 -10.13 18.10 10.01
C ILE A 120 -11.39 18.26 9.14
N GLU A 121 -11.23 18.66 7.88
CA GLU A 121 -12.33 18.78 6.92
C GLU A 121 -13.01 17.43 6.67
N ALA A 122 -12.23 16.41 6.36
CA ALA A 122 -12.73 15.06 6.08
C ALA A 122 -13.48 14.44 7.28
N SER A 123 -13.15 14.87 8.50
CA SER A 123 -13.73 14.36 9.75
C SER A 123 -14.88 15.21 10.30
N LYS A 124 -15.30 16.28 9.62
CA LYS A 124 -16.35 17.22 10.12
C LYS A 124 -17.67 16.53 10.45
N ASP A 125 -18.13 15.63 9.59
CA ASP A 125 -19.42 14.94 9.76
C ASP A 125 -19.29 13.69 10.63
N SER A 126 -18.19 12.96 10.46
CA SER A 126 -17.90 11.70 11.14
C SER A 126 -16.43 11.32 10.96
N ALA A 127 -15.86 10.62 11.92
CA ALA A 127 -14.53 10.03 11.77
C ALA A 127 -14.47 9.10 10.53
N PRO A 128 -13.55 9.34 9.58
CA PRO A 128 -13.40 8.49 8.40
C PRO A 128 -12.62 7.22 8.71
N LEU A 129 -12.86 6.17 7.92
CA LEU A 129 -11.96 5.02 7.86
C LEU A 129 -10.80 5.33 6.92
N ILE A 130 -9.56 5.06 7.34
CA ILE A 130 -8.39 5.28 6.47
C ILE A 130 -7.55 4.01 6.43
N PHE A 131 -7.43 3.44 5.24
CA PHE A 131 -6.62 2.29 4.94
C PHE A 131 -5.25 2.75 4.48
N VAL A 132 -4.23 2.54 5.30
CA VAL A 132 -2.88 3.08 5.13
C VAL A 132 -1.95 2.02 4.55
N CYS A 133 -1.14 2.42 3.56
CA CYS A 133 -0.02 1.69 3.00
C CYS A 133 1.07 2.72 2.60
N VAL A 134 1.70 3.32 3.62
CA VAL A 134 2.75 4.35 3.46
C VAL A 134 3.93 4.06 4.36
N THR A 135 5.10 4.52 3.94
CA THR A 135 6.38 4.39 4.64
C THR A 135 6.58 5.40 5.78
N GLN A 136 5.65 6.33 5.99
CA GLN A 136 5.77 7.38 6.99
C GLN A 136 4.94 7.10 8.24
N ILE A 137 5.56 7.16 9.41
CA ILE A 137 4.85 7.12 10.71
C ILE A 137 3.93 8.33 10.84
N LEU A 138 2.65 8.07 11.09
CA LEU A 138 1.62 9.09 11.28
C LEU A 138 1.69 9.66 12.71
N LYS A 139 1.50 10.97 12.85
CA LYS A 139 1.42 11.63 14.16
C LYS A 139 0.14 11.22 14.93
N PRO A 140 0.13 11.30 16.27
CA PRO A 140 -1.02 10.90 17.10
C PRO A 140 -2.35 11.55 16.72
N TRP A 141 -2.34 12.78 16.19
CA TRP A 141 -3.57 13.46 15.77
C TRP A 141 -4.32 12.74 14.64
N TRP A 142 -3.65 11.93 13.82
CA TRP A 142 -4.33 11.06 12.85
C TRP A 142 -5.24 10.06 13.58
N ILE A 143 -4.73 9.44 14.64
CA ILE A 143 -5.45 8.45 15.46
C ILE A 143 -6.62 9.12 16.19
N GLU A 144 -6.38 10.30 16.77
CA GLU A 144 -7.41 11.07 17.47
C GLU A 144 -8.57 11.47 16.53
N MET A 145 -8.26 12.04 15.36
CA MET A 145 -9.28 12.54 14.42
C MET A 145 -10.06 11.42 13.72
N THR A 146 -9.41 10.28 13.48
CA THR A 146 -10.07 9.09 12.92
C THR A 146 -10.72 8.21 13.98
N GLN A 147 -10.68 8.58 15.27
CA GLN A 147 -11.17 7.75 16.38
C GLN A 147 -10.62 6.31 16.34
N SER A 148 -9.31 6.18 16.08
CA SER A 148 -8.60 4.90 15.90
C SER A 148 -9.09 4.05 14.71
N GLN A 149 -9.79 4.64 13.73
CA GLN A 149 -10.20 3.96 12.50
C GLN A 149 -9.15 4.06 11.38
N LEU A 150 -7.90 3.83 11.77
CA LEU A 150 -6.76 3.72 10.88
C LEU A 150 -6.34 2.26 10.80
N PHE A 151 -6.21 1.78 9.59
CA PHE A 151 -5.86 0.39 9.29
C PHE A 151 -4.50 0.40 8.61
N ASN A 152 -3.65 -0.53 8.95
CA ASN A 152 -2.41 -0.79 8.24
C ASN A 152 -2.42 -2.23 7.73
N CYS A 153 -1.79 -2.42 6.58
CA CYS A 153 -1.37 -3.72 6.13
C CYS A 153 0.15 -3.82 6.33
N HIS A 154 0.62 -4.96 6.82
CA HIS A 154 2.03 -5.25 7.02
C HIS A 154 2.43 -6.61 6.46
N SER A 155 3.47 -6.64 5.63
CA SER A 155 4.05 -7.86 5.02
C SER A 155 4.95 -8.66 6.00
N ALA A 156 4.44 -8.93 7.21
CA ALA A 156 4.94 -9.96 8.11
C ALA A 156 3.86 -10.35 9.15
N ILE A 157 4.06 -11.48 9.83
CA ILE A 157 3.24 -11.89 10.96
C ILE A 157 3.61 -11.10 12.21
N LEU A 158 2.64 -10.37 12.77
CA LEU A 158 2.78 -9.73 14.07
C LEU A 158 2.44 -10.72 15.21
N PRO A 159 3.13 -10.64 16.36
CA PRO A 159 4.16 -9.66 16.73
C PRO A 159 5.59 -10.05 16.31
N TYR A 160 5.77 -11.14 15.56
CA TYR A 160 7.08 -11.74 15.31
C TYR A 160 7.99 -10.91 14.39
N GLY A 161 7.42 -10.21 13.39
CA GLY A 161 8.16 -9.32 12.49
C GLY A 161 7.58 -7.91 12.48
N ARG A 162 8.27 -6.94 13.08
CA ARG A 162 7.86 -5.53 13.14
C ARG A 162 8.82 -4.62 12.36
N GLY A 163 8.29 -3.50 11.89
CA GLY A 163 9.07 -2.46 11.22
C GLY A 163 9.49 -2.83 9.81
N MET A 164 10.26 -1.93 9.20
CA MET A 164 10.79 -2.13 7.85
C MET A 164 11.74 -3.32 7.79
N TYR A 165 11.73 -4.01 6.66
CA TYR A 165 12.57 -5.19 6.40
C TYR A 165 12.36 -6.34 7.41
N SER A 166 11.15 -6.48 7.95
CA SER A 166 10.82 -7.45 9.01
C SER A 166 11.15 -8.89 8.63
N VAL A 167 10.91 -9.30 7.38
CA VAL A 167 11.23 -10.65 6.88
C VAL A 167 12.73 -10.81 6.68
N GLU A 168 13.39 -9.83 6.09
CA GLU A 168 14.83 -9.83 5.81
C GLU A 168 15.67 -9.84 7.09
N ASN A 169 15.29 -9.03 8.08
CA ASN A 169 15.93 -8.96 9.39
C ASN A 169 15.89 -10.29 10.13
N ILE A 170 14.92 -11.14 9.83
CA ILE A 170 14.81 -12.49 10.39
C ILE A 170 15.56 -13.49 9.53
N ALA A 171 15.54 -13.33 8.20
CA ALA A 171 16.28 -14.17 7.26
C ALA A 171 17.80 -14.18 7.56
N ILE A 172 18.38 -13.02 7.91
CA ILE A 172 19.81 -12.92 8.22
C ILE A 172 20.24 -13.73 9.45
N LEU A 173 19.29 -14.11 10.32
CA LEU A 173 19.56 -14.94 11.50
C LEU A 173 19.76 -16.42 11.12
N GLN A 174 19.41 -16.82 9.89
CA GLN A 174 19.51 -18.19 9.38
C GLN A 174 18.75 -19.22 10.24
N ASP A 175 17.74 -18.76 10.99
CA ASP A 175 16.85 -19.59 11.78
C ASP A 175 15.58 -19.88 10.96
N VAL A 176 15.53 -21.07 10.37
CA VAL A 176 14.42 -21.52 9.52
C VAL A 176 13.08 -21.49 10.24
N ASN A 177 13.05 -21.77 11.54
CA ASN A 177 11.81 -21.80 12.30
C ASN A 177 11.28 -20.39 12.53
N LYS A 178 12.15 -19.45 12.95
CA LYS A 178 11.77 -18.03 13.09
C LYS A 178 11.37 -17.41 11.75
N PHE A 179 12.06 -17.77 10.68
CA PHE A 179 11.71 -17.31 9.34
C PHE A 179 10.29 -17.75 8.97
N ARG A 180 9.94 -19.03 9.15
CA ARG A 180 8.57 -19.54 8.92
C ARG A 180 7.51 -18.89 9.82
N GLU A 181 7.88 -18.50 11.04
CA GLU A 181 6.95 -17.81 11.96
C GLU A 181 6.60 -16.40 11.50
N VAL A 182 7.55 -15.70 10.86
CA VAL A 182 7.46 -14.29 10.47
C VAL A 182 6.87 -14.10 9.09
N VAL A 183 7.10 -15.02 8.15
CA VAL A 183 6.66 -14.84 6.77
C VAL A 183 5.15 -15.01 6.65
N GLY A 184 4.50 -13.92 6.23
CA GLY A 184 3.06 -13.82 6.08
C GLY A 184 2.64 -12.36 6.07
N VAL A 185 1.36 -12.12 6.31
CA VAL A 185 0.77 -10.78 6.23
C VAL A 185 -0.11 -10.54 7.44
N THR A 186 -0.19 -9.30 7.89
CA THR A 186 -1.03 -8.88 9.01
C THR A 186 -1.75 -7.58 8.68
N ILE A 187 -3.05 -7.52 8.92
CA ILE A 187 -3.85 -6.30 8.91
C ILE A 187 -4.16 -5.96 10.37
N HIS A 188 -3.87 -4.74 10.77
CA HIS A 188 -4.05 -4.29 12.14
C HIS A 188 -4.48 -2.82 12.19
N TYR A 189 -5.02 -2.41 13.33
CA TYR A 189 -5.25 -0.99 13.61
C TYR A 189 -3.92 -0.28 13.82
N ILE A 190 -3.83 0.99 13.43
CA ILE A 190 -2.70 1.86 13.79
C ILE A 190 -2.92 2.40 15.21
N ASP A 191 -1.92 2.25 16.07
CA ASP A 191 -1.84 2.89 17.38
C ASP A 191 -0.59 3.78 17.47
N GLN A 192 -0.18 4.17 18.68
CA GLN A 192 0.97 5.06 18.88
C GLN A 192 2.33 4.38 18.62
N GLY A 193 2.38 3.05 18.54
CA GLY A 193 3.61 2.30 18.25
C GLY A 193 3.70 1.88 16.79
N VAL A 194 4.82 1.23 16.45
CA VAL A 194 5.05 0.67 15.11
C VAL A 194 4.65 -0.80 15.14
N ASP A 195 3.62 -1.14 14.37
CA ASP A 195 3.08 -2.49 14.22
C ASP A 195 2.71 -3.17 15.56
N THR A 196 2.08 -2.37 16.45
CA THR A 196 1.65 -2.79 17.79
C THR A 196 0.14 -2.82 17.98
N GLY A 197 -0.62 -2.18 17.09
CA GLY A 197 -2.06 -2.09 17.24
C GLY A 197 -2.77 -3.44 17.08
N LEU A 198 -4.05 -3.44 17.47
CA LEU A 198 -4.86 -4.66 17.52
C LEU A 198 -4.93 -5.33 16.14
N ILE A 199 -4.56 -6.61 16.08
CA ILE A 199 -4.60 -7.41 14.87
C ILE A 199 -6.05 -7.70 14.50
N ILE A 200 -6.40 -7.40 13.26
CA ILE A 200 -7.73 -7.66 12.67
C ILE A 200 -7.69 -9.01 11.96
N LYS A 201 -6.65 -9.25 11.15
CA LYS A 201 -6.48 -10.47 10.37
C LYS A 201 -5.00 -10.74 10.17
N SER A 202 -4.61 -12.01 10.13
CA SER A 202 -3.25 -12.40 9.82
C SER A 202 -3.26 -13.74 9.09
N GLN A 203 -2.36 -13.92 8.13
CA GLN A 203 -2.22 -15.17 7.41
C GLN A 203 -0.76 -15.46 7.06
N ARG A 204 -0.32 -16.66 7.44
CA ARG A 204 1.02 -17.18 7.15
C ARG A 204 1.13 -17.66 5.72
N ILE A 205 2.32 -17.49 5.15
CA ILE A 205 2.71 -18.18 3.91
C ILE A 205 3.28 -19.53 4.32
N ILE A 206 2.58 -20.61 3.94
CA ILE A 206 2.83 -21.98 4.45
C ILE A 206 4.24 -22.46 4.10
N ASP A 207 4.64 -22.27 2.83
CA ASP A 207 5.97 -22.64 2.37
C ASP A 207 6.70 -21.40 1.82
N PRO A 208 7.47 -20.68 2.64
CA PRO A 208 8.19 -19.50 2.18
C PRO A 208 9.44 -19.85 1.35
N PHE A 209 9.83 -21.13 1.28
CA PHE A 209 11.00 -21.59 0.52
C PHE A 209 10.66 -22.05 -0.89
N GLN A 210 9.38 -22.02 -1.28
CA GLN A 210 8.95 -22.31 -2.65
C GLN A 210 9.34 -21.21 -3.66
N PHE A 211 9.84 -20.07 -3.18
CA PHE A 211 10.20 -18.92 -4.02
C PHE A 211 11.71 -18.90 -4.27
N ASP A 212 12.12 -18.57 -5.50
CA ASP A 212 13.52 -18.59 -5.93
C ASP A 212 14.39 -17.52 -5.26
N SER A 213 13.78 -16.49 -4.67
CA SER A 213 14.47 -15.42 -3.97
C SER A 213 13.59 -14.76 -2.89
N ILE A 214 14.23 -14.03 -1.97
CA ILE A 214 13.51 -13.20 -0.99
C ILE A 214 12.65 -12.12 -1.66
N TRP A 215 13.07 -11.62 -2.83
CA TRP A 215 12.32 -10.63 -3.61
C TRP A 215 11.05 -11.23 -4.20
N ALA A 216 11.12 -12.45 -4.74
CA ALA A 216 9.95 -13.18 -5.22
C ALA A 216 8.97 -13.52 -4.09
N LEU A 217 9.48 -13.90 -2.91
CA LEU A 217 8.67 -14.09 -1.71
C LEU A 217 7.98 -12.79 -1.28
N LYS A 218 8.70 -11.66 -1.25
CA LYS A 218 8.11 -10.36 -0.88
C LYS A 218 7.08 -9.89 -1.90
N ALA A 219 7.34 -10.06 -3.19
CA ALA A 219 6.38 -9.75 -4.24
C ALA A 219 5.06 -10.51 -4.03
N TYR A 220 5.16 -11.82 -3.74
CA TYR A 220 4.01 -12.62 -3.37
C TYR A 220 3.33 -12.11 -2.08
N SER A 221 4.11 -11.79 -1.05
CA SER A 221 3.60 -11.28 0.24
C SER A 221 2.81 -9.99 0.06
N TYR A 222 3.32 -9.00 -0.67
CA TYR A 222 2.62 -7.73 -0.92
C TYR A 222 1.31 -7.92 -1.68
N LEU A 223 1.31 -8.75 -2.72
CA LEU A 223 0.08 -9.00 -3.48
C LEU A 223 -0.96 -9.75 -2.65
N PHE A 224 -0.49 -10.72 -1.87
CA PHE A 224 -1.34 -11.49 -0.96
C PHE A 224 -1.89 -10.61 0.18
N GLU A 225 -1.08 -9.69 0.70
CA GLU A 225 -1.47 -8.65 1.64
C GLU A 225 -2.55 -7.75 1.06
N PHE A 226 -2.40 -7.28 -0.18
CA PHE A 226 -3.40 -6.43 -0.84
C PHE A 226 -4.73 -7.16 -1.04
N ASP A 227 -4.71 -8.42 -1.46
CA ASP A 227 -5.93 -9.25 -1.56
C ASP A 227 -6.62 -9.41 -0.22
N LEU A 228 -5.84 -9.63 0.85
CA LEU A 228 -6.36 -9.69 2.20
C LEU A 228 -6.96 -8.35 2.62
N TYR A 229 -6.32 -7.24 2.23
CA TYR A 229 -6.69 -5.90 2.65
C TYR A 229 -8.05 -5.46 2.13
N LEU A 230 -8.41 -5.87 0.91
CA LEU A 230 -9.74 -5.68 0.31
C LEU A 230 -10.87 -6.35 1.10
N THR A 231 -10.58 -7.28 2.01
CA THR A 231 -11.62 -7.90 2.84
C THR A 231 -12.02 -7.03 4.04
N THR A 232 -11.21 -6.03 4.39
CA THR A 232 -11.37 -5.21 5.60
C THR A 232 -12.51 -4.18 5.51
N PRO A 233 -12.71 -3.45 4.40
CA PRO A 233 -13.83 -2.50 4.30
C PRO A 233 -15.22 -3.17 4.30
N ARG A 234 -15.26 -4.50 4.14
CA ARG A 234 -16.50 -5.30 4.04
C ARG A 234 -16.95 -5.90 5.39
N THR A 235 -16.15 -5.76 6.44
CA THR A 235 -16.44 -6.24 7.81
C THR A 235 -17.00 -5.13 8.67
#